data_AF-A0A9D8I042-F1
#
_entry.id   AF-A0A9D8I042-F1
#
_cell.length_a   1.000
_cell.length_b   1.000
_cell.length_c   1.000
_cell.angle_alpha   90.00
_cell.angle_beta   90.00
_cell.angle_gamma   90.00
#
_symmetry.space_group_name_H-M   'P 1'
#
loop_
_entity.id
_entity.type
_entity.pdbx_description
1 polymer ?
#
loop_
_entity_poly.entity_id
_entity_poly.type
_entity_poly.pdbx_seq_one_letter_code
_entity_poly.pdbx_strand_id
1 'polypeptide(L)'
;MQKELRAERVGFNIEILGINRTNYASFNATATAGRNLPWLQDRFDLAVAEKWKATYRDVRILDPVNRLSGVFNLTSQNLLLPTHYTALKKLLLEAAKVVDSDGDRLPDLWEEKHFGNLTPGPNEDADHDGVSNLAEWAHGTSPLNSSSRPSVRLTVVKNGALNSLVATFRRPAPAMSLASYELSPQLGDWQPGLKRPVLAAPDANLFDGTGCFETSFRFDAAAEPGTQGFFRITLAPVP
;
A
#
# COMPACT_ATOMS: atom_id res chain seq x y z
N MET A 1 3.75 18.75 -7.19
CA MET A 1 3.10 17.48 -7.59
C MET A 1 2.97 16.45 -6.47
N GLN A 2 4.03 15.76 -5.98
CA GLN A 2 3.88 14.71 -4.94
C GLN A 2 3.00 15.12 -3.74
N LYS A 3 3.26 16.31 -3.16
CA LYS A 3 2.46 16.85 -2.05
C LYS A 3 0.99 17.10 -2.43
N GLU A 4 0.74 17.56 -3.66
CA GLU A 4 -0.63 17.80 -4.14
C GLU A 4 -1.39 16.51 -4.36
N LEU A 5 -0.75 15.47 -4.92
CA LEU A 5 -1.38 14.16 -5.13
C LEU A 5 -1.83 13.54 -3.80
N ARG A 6 -0.94 13.55 -2.79
CA ARG A 6 -1.26 13.08 -1.43
C ARG A 6 -2.38 13.89 -0.77
N ALA A 7 -2.49 15.18 -1.06
CA ALA A 7 -3.53 16.04 -0.50
C ALA A 7 -4.89 15.88 -1.20
N GLU A 8 -4.90 15.65 -2.52
CA GLU A 8 -6.12 15.61 -3.32
C GLU A 8 -6.87 14.27 -3.19
N ARG A 9 -6.13 13.16 -3.11
CA ARG A 9 -6.70 11.82 -2.97
C ARG A 9 -5.90 11.02 -1.95
N VAL A 10 -6.21 11.21 -0.67
CA VAL A 10 -5.52 10.54 0.46
C VAL A 10 -5.52 9.00 0.33
N GLY A 11 -6.52 8.41 -0.32
CA GLY A 11 -6.58 6.96 -0.59
C GLY A 11 -5.78 6.49 -1.81
N PHE A 12 -5.36 7.38 -2.71
CA PHE A 12 -4.55 7.04 -3.87
C PHE A 12 -3.09 7.25 -3.51
N ASN A 13 -2.43 6.17 -3.09
CA ASN A 13 -1.03 6.21 -2.69
C ASN A 13 -0.10 6.26 -3.90
N ILE A 14 -0.06 7.43 -4.54
CA ILE A 14 0.78 7.69 -5.69
C ILE A 14 2.15 8.11 -5.20
N GLU A 15 3.17 7.31 -5.47
CA GLU A 15 4.55 7.58 -5.09
C GLU A 15 5.40 7.85 -6.34
N ILE A 16 6.00 9.04 -6.42
CA ILE A 16 6.91 9.42 -7.49
C ILE A 16 8.34 9.08 -7.05
N LEU A 17 8.95 8.14 -7.77
CA LEU A 17 10.35 7.76 -7.61
C LEU A 17 11.17 8.38 -8.74
N GLY A 18 12.33 8.93 -8.40
CA GLY A 18 13.31 9.36 -9.40
C GLY A 18 14.32 8.25 -9.67
N ILE A 19 14.66 8.04 -10.93
CA ILE A 19 15.75 7.13 -11.34
C ILE A 19 16.71 7.92 -12.21
N ASN A 20 18.00 7.83 -11.91
CA ASN A 20 19.04 8.39 -12.74
C ASN A 20 19.89 7.30 -13.40
N ARG A 21 20.27 7.54 -14.65
CA ARG A 21 21.14 6.63 -15.42
C ARG A 21 22.55 6.62 -14.84
N THR A 22 23.26 5.51 -15.05
CA THR A 22 24.67 5.40 -14.71
C THR A 22 25.48 6.52 -15.40
N ASN A 23 26.47 7.07 -14.69
CA ASN A 23 27.29 8.23 -15.11
C ASN A 23 26.63 9.62 -15.11
N TYR A 24 25.37 9.74 -14.68
CA TYR A 24 24.70 11.04 -14.53
C TYR A 24 24.64 11.53 -13.08
N ALA A 25 25.39 10.91 -12.17
CA ALA A 25 25.33 11.17 -10.72
C ALA A 25 25.69 12.61 -10.33
N SER A 26 26.46 13.33 -11.16
CA SER A 26 26.87 14.73 -10.94
C SER A 26 25.68 15.69 -10.80
N PHE A 27 24.50 15.35 -11.35
CA PHE A 27 23.30 16.18 -11.26
C PHE A 27 22.33 15.75 -10.14
N ASN A 28 22.65 14.69 -9.39
CA ASN A 28 21.75 14.19 -8.33
C ASN A 28 21.45 15.26 -7.28
N ALA A 29 22.48 15.98 -6.80
CA ALA A 29 22.32 17.03 -5.80
C ALA A 29 21.35 18.14 -6.28
N THR A 30 21.42 18.52 -7.55
CA THR A 30 20.52 19.51 -8.14
C THR A 30 19.10 18.94 -8.34
N ALA A 31 18.98 17.67 -8.73
CA ALA A 31 17.71 17.01 -8.95
C ALA A 31 16.92 16.79 -7.64
N THR A 32 17.61 16.57 -6.52
CA THR A 32 16.99 16.34 -5.21
C THR A 32 16.99 17.57 -4.29
N ALA A 33 17.64 18.68 -4.68
CA ALA A 33 17.69 19.89 -3.88
C ALA A 33 16.30 20.37 -3.41
N GLY A 34 16.12 20.45 -2.08
CA GLY A 34 14.87 20.90 -1.46
C GLY A 34 13.70 19.93 -1.60
N ARG A 35 13.93 18.69 -2.04
CA ARG A 35 12.89 17.67 -2.28
C ARG A 35 13.14 16.45 -1.40
N ASN A 36 12.07 15.89 -0.85
CA ASN A 36 12.08 14.57 -0.23
C ASN A 36 11.45 13.58 -1.22
N LEU A 37 12.27 13.09 -2.15
CA LEU A 37 11.88 12.10 -3.16
C LEU A 37 12.84 10.91 -3.05
N PRO A 38 12.35 9.66 -3.03
CA PRO A 38 13.21 8.52 -3.22
C PRO A 38 13.92 8.64 -4.57
N TRP A 39 15.26 8.70 -4.55
CA TRP A 39 16.10 8.91 -5.72
C TRP A 39 17.05 7.73 -5.88
N LEU A 40 16.77 6.89 -6.88
CA LEU A 40 17.52 5.69 -7.19
C LEU A 40 18.57 5.99 -8.26
N GLN A 41 19.74 5.37 -8.13
CA GLN A 41 20.85 5.49 -9.08
C GLN A 41 21.09 4.14 -9.74
N ASP A 42 21.01 4.09 -11.08
CA ASP A 42 21.38 2.90 -11.84
C ASP A 42 22.85 2.57 -11.63
N ARG A 43 23.14 1.27 -11.53
CA ARG A 43 24.49 0.72 -11.44
C ARG A 43 24.86 0.06 -12.76
N PHE A 44 26.16 -0.02 -13.07
CA PHE A 44 26.66 -0.62 -14.31
C PHE A 44 26.28 -2.10 -14.50
N ASP A 45 26.10 -2.84 -13.41
CA ASP A 45 25.66 -4.24 -13.39
C ASP A 45 24.14 -4.41 -13.51
N LEU A 46 23.38 -3.32 -13.31
CA LEU A 46 21.93 -3.31 -13.26
C LEU A 46 21.38 -1.99 -13.82
N ALA A 47 21.41 -1.85 -15.15
CA ALA A 47 20.80 -0.72 -15.85
C ALA A 47 19.27 -0.84 -15.82
N VAL A 48 18.63 -0.35 -14.75
CA VAL A 48 17.17 -0.44 -14.58
C VAL A 48 16.45 0.35 -15.67
N ALA A 49 17.01 1.49 -16.09
CA ALA A 49 16.45 2.27 -17.19
C ALA A 49 16.32 1.45 -18.50
N GLU A 50 17.28 0.58 -18.82
CA GLU A 50 17.23 -0.28 -20.00
C GLU A 50 16.20 -1.40 -19.83
N LYS A 51 16.20 -2.07 -18.68
CA LYS A 51 15.19 -3.11 -18.35
C LYS A 51 13.77 -2.57 -18.45
N TRP A 52 13.57 -1.33 -18.00
CA TRP A 52 12.28 -0.66 -18.04
C TRP A 52 12.00 0.02 -19.38
N LYS A 53 12.91 -0.05 -20.35
CA LYS A 53 12.81 0.62 -21.66
C LYS A 53 12.51 2.11 -21.50
N ALA A 54 13.13 2.75 -20.52
CA ALA A 54 12.95 4.15 -20.16
C ALA A 54 13.87 5.04 -21.01
N THR A 55 13.30 6.03 -21.68
CA THR A 55 14.03 7.06 -22.41
C THR A 55 14.31 8.27 -21.50
N TYR A 56 15.13 9.21 -21.98
CA TYR A 56 15.51 10.38 -21.21
C TYR A 56 14.27 11.21 -20.84
N ARG A 57 14.10 11.44 -19.52
CA ARG A 57 12.99 12.18 -18.91
C ARG A 57 11.60 11.58 -19.16
N ASP A 58 11.51 10.28 -19.36
CA ASP A 58 10.23 9.58 -19.24
C ASP A 58 9.75 9.60 -17.78
N VAL A 59 8.48 9.94 -17.60
CA VAL A 59 7.71 9.55 -16.43
C VAL A 59 6.92 8.30 -16.83
N ARG A 60 7.34 7.14 -16.31
CA ARG A 60 6.64 5.88 -16.51
C ARG A 60 5.62 5.70 -15.41
N ILE A 61 4.36 5.54 -15.78
CA ILE A 61 3.22 5.48 -14.88
C ILE A 61 2.81 4.02 -14.75
N LEU A 62 2.83 3.50 -13.53
CA LEU A 62 2.41 2.14 -13.22
C LEU A 62 1.03 2.17 -12.54
N ASP A 63 0.24 1.14 -12.80
CA ASP A 63 -1.02 0.89 -12.10
C ASP A 63 -0.75 0.27 -10.69
N PRO A 64 -1.77 0.07 -9.84
CA PRO A 64 -1.61 -0.45 -8.48
C PRO A 64 -1.02 -1.88 -8.43
N VAL A 65 -1.03 -2.60 -9.54
CA VAL A 65 -0.48 -3.96 -9.63
C VAL A 65 0.89 -4.01 -10.34
N ASN A 66 1.52 -2.83 -10.52
CA ASN A 66 2.84 -2.59 -11.14
C ASN A 66 2.92 -2.89 -12.64
N ARG A 67 1.80 -2.84 -13.37
CA ARG A 67 1.78 -2.89 -14.83
C ARG A 67 1.94 -1.47 -15.39
N LEU A 68 2.63 -1.34 -16.52
CA LEU A 68 2.81 -0.05 -17.18
C LEU A 68 1.47 0.44 -17.76
N SER A 69 0.94 1.53 -17.21
CA SER A 69 -0.31 2.17 -17.65
C SER A 69 -0.05 3.30 -18.66
N GLY A 70 1.12 3.96 -18.57
CA GLY A 70 1.44 5.03 -19.52
C GLY A 70 2.88 5.54 -19.42
N VAL A 71 3.26 6.37 -20.39
CA VAL A 71 4.55 7.08 -20.41
C VAL A 71 4.30 8.55 -20.79
N PHE A 72 4.88 9.47 -20.04
CA PHE A 72 4.79 10.91 -20.27
C PHE A 72 6.21 11.48 -20.36
N ASN A 73 6.63 11.93 -21.54
CA ASN A 73 8.02 12.37 -21.76
C ASN A 73 8.16 13.88 -21.53
N LEU A 74 8.96 14.26 -20.52
CA LEU A 74 9.09 15.67 -20.15
C LEU A 74 9.92 16.51 -21.12
N THR A 75 10.64 15.87 -22.05
CA THR A 75 11.41 16.57 -23.10
C THR A 75 10.48 17.26 -24.09
N SER A 76 9.42 16.58 -24.53
CA SER A 76 8.36 17.17 -25.35
C SER A 76 7.29 17.88 -24.51
N GLN A 77 7.04 17.41 -23.29
CA GLN A 77 5.96 17.92 -22.42
C GLN A 77 6.50 18.58 -21.15
N ASN A 78 7.02 19.80 -21.30
CA ASN A 78 7.59 20.57 -20.19
C ASN A 78 6.54 20.94 -19.14
N LEU A 79 6.79 20.61 -17.86
CA LEU A 79 5.92 20.89 -16.72
C LEU A 79 5.85 22.37 -16.31
N LEU A 80 6.70 23.23 -16.87
CA LEU A 80 6.54 24.68 -16.72
C LEU A 80 5.26 25.18 -17.42
N LEU A 81 4.73 24.44 -18.38
CA LEU A 81 3.44 24.72 -18.99
C LEU A 81 2.31 24.12 -18.12
N PRO A 82 1.37 24.94 -17.61
CA PRO A 82 0.31 24.46 -16.72
C PRO A 82 -0.56 23.35 -17.31
N THR A 83 -0.73 23.33 -18.63
CA THR A 83 -1.49 22.29 -19.36
C THR A 83 -0.81 20.93 -19.26
N HIS A 84 0.52 20.85 -19.46
CA HIS A 84 1.28 19.62 -19.32
C HIS A 84 1.35 19.15 -17.88
N TYR A 85 1.50 20.08 -16.93
CA TYR A 85 1.46 19.78 -15.51
C TYR A 85 0.13 19.10 -15.12
N THR A 86 -0.99 19.70 -15.55
CA THR A 86 -2.33 19.17 -15.32
C THR A 86 -2.55 17.83 -16.00
N ALA A 87 -2.04 17.66 -17.23
CA ALA A 87 -2.14 16.42 -17.98
C ALA A 87 -1.42 15.25 -17.27
N LEU A 88 -0.18 15.46 -16.83
CA LEU A 88 0.56 14.44 -16.08
C LEU A 88 -0.15 14.11 -14.76
N LYS A 89 -0.58 15.13 -14.00
CA LYS A 89 -1.30 14.93 -12.74
C LYS A 89 -2.57 14.10 -12.94
N LYS A 90 -3.34 14.37 -14.01
CA LYS A 90 -4.52 13.58 -14.36
C LYS A 90 -4.16 12.12 -14.64
N LEU A 91 -3.13 11.86 -15.46
CA LEU A 91 -2.71 10.49 -15.76
C LEU A 91 -2.33 9.71 -14.49
N LEU A 92 -1.63 10.35 -13.54
CA LEU A 92 -1.28 9.73 -12.27
C LEU A 92 -2.51 9.40 -11.42
N LEU A 93 -3.51 10.29 -11.38
CA LEU A 93 -4.75 10.07 -10.64
C LEU A 93 -5.63 8.98 -11.27
N GLU A 94 -5.74 8.94 -12.59
CA GLU A 94 -6.49 7.90 -13.31
C GLU A 94 -5.83 6.53 -13.15
N ALA A 95 -4.50 6.45 -13.24
CA ALA A 95 -3.78 5.20 -13.07
C ALA A 95 -3.93 4.61 -11.65
N ALA A 96 -4.09 5.46 -10.63
CA ALA A 96 -4.25 5.02 -9.24
C ALA A 96 -5.71 4.65 -8.88
N LYS A 97 -6.66 4.90 -9.78
CA LYS A 97 -8.07 4.61 -9.52
C LYS A 97 -8.29 3.10 -9.45
N VAL A 98 -9.02 2.69 -8.42
CA VAL A 98 -9.50 1.32 -8.27
C VAL A 98 -10.90 1.22 -8.88
N VAL A 99 -11.10 0.18 -9.67
CA VAL A 99 -12.37 -0.16 -10.32
C VAL A 99 -12.75 -1.56 -9.86
N ASP A 100 -14.04 -1.74 -9.62
CA ASP A 100 -14.72 -2.98 -9.22
C ASP A 100 -15.99 -3.01 -10.07
N SER A 101 -15.92 -3.69 -11.21
CA SER A 101 -16.94 -3.63 -12.27
C SER A 101 -18.09 -4.60 -12.03
N ASP A 102 -17.86 -5.71 -11.34
CA ASP A 102 -18.88 -6.71 -11.00
C ASP A 102 -19.47 -6.50 -9.58
N GLY A 103 -18.88 -5.62 -8.78
CA GLY A 103 -19.41 -5.12 -7.52
C GLY A 103 -19.20 -6.09 -6.36
N ASP A 104 -18.22 -6.99 -6.46
CA ASP A 104 -17.95 -8.03 -5.48
C ASP A 104 -16.95 -7.62 -4.39
N ARG A 105 -16.39 -6.41 -4.51
CA ARG A 105 -15.37 -5.77 -3.66
C ARG A 105 -13.93 -6.21 -3.91
N LEU A 106 -13.68 -7.00 -4.95
CA LEU A 106 -12.34 -7.21 -5.47
C LEU A 106 -12.06 -6.16 -6.56
N PRO A 107 -10.82 -5.65 -6.63
CA PRO A 107 -10.46 -4.79 -7.76
C PRO A 107 -10.23 -5.54 -9.06
N ASP A 108 -10.80 -5.02 -10.14
CA ASP A 108 -10.65 -5.58 -11.49
C ASP A 108 -9.18 -5.88 -11.84
N LEU A 109 -8.28 -4.91 -11.58
CA LEU A 109 -6.86 -5.06 -11.92
C LEU A 109 -6.17 -6.17 -11.12
N TRP A 110 -6.62 -6.43 -9.89
CA TRP A 110 -6.11 -7.52 -9.06
C TRP A 110 -6.64 -8.86 -9.56
N GLU A 111 -7.94 -8.95 -9.82
CA GLU A 111 -8.54 -10.17 -10.38
C GLU A 111 -7.98 -10.52 -11.76
N GLU A 112 -7.86 -9.56 -12.66
CA GLU A 112 -7.22 -9.74 -13.96
C GLU A 112 -5.78 -10.23 -13.83
N LYS A 113 -5.02 -9.71 -12.87
CA LYS A 113 -3.62 -10.10 -12.66
C LYS A 113 -3.49 -11.53 -12.19
N HIS A 114 -4.38 -11.98 -11.32
CA HIS A 114 -4.30 -13.31 -10.72
C HIS A 114 -5.06 -14.34 -11.55
N PHE A 115 -6.28 -14.05 -11.96
CA PHE A 115 -7.20 -15.00 -12.59
C PHE A 115 -7.43 -14.73 -14.09
N GLY A 116 -7.11 -13.54 -14.59
CA GLY A 116 -7.32 -13.16 -15.99
C GLY A 116 -8.78 -12.88 -16.36
N ASN A 117 -9.68 -12.77 -15.38
CA ASN A 117 -11.10 -12.44 -15.52
C ASN A 117 -11.66 -12.00 -14.14
N LEU A 118 -12.92 -11.56 -14.10
CA LEU A 118 -13.64 -11.07 -12.91
C LEU A 118 -14.66 -12.10 -12.38
N THR A 119 -14.35 -13.39 -12.44
CA THR A 119 -15.29 -14.46 -12.02
C THR A 119 -15.05 -14.96 -10.59
N PRO A 120 -13.81 -15.14 -10.12
CA PRO A 120 -13.56 -15.67 -8.78
C PRO A 120 -14.00 -14.73 -7.68
N GLY A 121 -14.94 -15.17 -6.84
CA GLY A 121 -15.52 -14.31 -5.82
C GLY A 121 -14.62 -14.04 -4.61
N PRO A 122 -15.01 -13.09 -3.73
CA PRO A 122 -14.21 -12.61 -2.60
C PRO A 122 -14.02 -13.65 -1.49
N ASN A 123 -14.93 -14.64 -1.42
CA ASN A 123 -14.95 -15.70 -0.40
C ASN A 123 -14.33 -17.02 -0.89
N GLU A 124 -13.89 -17.08 -2.15
CA GLU A 124 -13.21 -18.25 -2.68
C GLU A 124 -11.78 -18.34 -2.14
N ASP A 125 -11.24 -19.56 -2.13
CA ASP A 125 -9.90 -19.92 -1.68
C ASP A 125 -9.27 -20.77 -2.79
N ALA A 126 -8.67 -20.09 -3.76
CA ALA A 126 -8.27 -20.69 -5.03
C ALA A 126 -7.01 -21.57 -4.92
N ASP A 127 -6.16 -21.34 -3.92
CA ASP A 127 -4.96 -22.16 -3.65
C ASP A 127 -5.10 -23.10 -2.43
N HIS A 128 -6.29 -23.14 -1.83
CA HIS A 128 -6.70 -24.06 -0.77
C HIS A 128 -5.85 -23.95 0.50
N ASP A 129 -5.53 -22.72 0.87
CA ASP A 129 -4.68 -22.42 2.00
C ASP A 129 -5.44 -21.92 3.24
N GLY A 130 -6.77 -21.75 3.10
CA GLY A 130 -7.70 -21.31 4.12
C GLY A 130 -7.89 -19.79 4.17
N VAL A 131 -7.30 -19.03 3.26
CA VAL A 131 -7.44 -17.58 3.15
C VAL A 131 -8.29 -17.23 1.93
N SER A 132 -9.28 -16.35 2.11
CA SER A 132 -10.15 -15.96 0.99
C SER A 132 -9.50 -14.92 0.07
N ASN A 133 -9.92 -14.85 -1.18
CA ASN A 133 -9.48 -13.87 -2.17
C ASN A 133 -9.53 -12.42 -1.65
N LEU A 134 -10.58 -12.04 -0.92
CA LEU A 134 -10.69 -10.70 -0.35
C LEU A 134 -9.66 -10.43 0.75
N ALA A 135 -9.37 -11.42 1.60
CA ALA A 135 -8.33 -11.30 2.61
C ALA A 135 -6.94 -11.25 1.97
N GLU A 136 -6.72 -12.07 0.93
CA GLU A 136 -5.50 -12.08 0.13
C GLU A 136 -5.22 -10.70 -0.49
N TRP A 137 -6.23 -10.14 -1.17
CA TRP A 137 -6.15 -8.79 -1.71
C TRP A 137 -5.86 -7.76 -0.63
N ALA A 138 -6.62 -7.77 0.47
CA ALA A 138 -6.50 -6.77 1.53
C ALA A 138 -5.14 -6.79 2.25
N HIS A 139 -4.43 -7.92 2.21
CA HIS A 139 -3.12 -8.08 2.81
C HIS A 139 -1.97 -8.10 1.79
N GLY A 140 -2.29 -8.00 0.50
CA GLY A 140 -1.31 -7.94 -0.58
C GLY A 140 -0.59 -9.27 -0.79
N THR A 141 -1.28 -10.37 -0.53
CA THR A 141 -0.83 -11.75 -0.78
C THR A 141 -1.39 -12.25 -2.11
N SER A 142 -1.14 -13.52 -2.43
CA SER A 142 -1.31 -14.06 -3.77
C SER A 142 -2.28 -15.25 -3.71
N PRO A 143 -3.51 -15.13 -4.24
CA PRO A 143 -4.58 -16.13 -4.11
C PRO A 143 -4.32 -17.44 -4.88
N LEU A 144 -3.17 -17.52 -5.55
CA LEU A 144 -2.72 -18.67 -6.34
C LEU A 144 -1.41 -19.26 -5.80
N ASN A 145 -1.00 -18.90 -4.59
CA ASN A 145 0.21 -19.39 -3.96
C ASN A 145 -0.02 -19.61 -2.46
N SER A 146 -0.28 -20.86 -2.10
CA SER A 146 -0.62 -21.27 -0.73
C SER A 146 0.47 -21.02 0.33
N SER A 147 1.66 -20.59 -0.08
CA SER A 147 2.75 -20.16 0.82
C SER A 147 2.74 -18.64 1.07
N SER A 148 1.98 -17.88 0.30
CA SER A 148 1.85 -16.44 0.38
C SER A 148 0.65 -16.10 1.26
N ARG A 149 0.85 -16.05 2.58
CA ARG A 149 -0.24 -15.83 3.55
C ARG A 149 -0.17 -14.47 4.24
N PRO A 150 -1.33 -13.92 4.66
CA PRO A 150 -1.35 -12.73 5.50
C PRO A 150 -0.52 -12.95 6.76
N SER A 151 0.30 -11.96 7.11
CA SER A 151 1.08 -11.98 8.33
C SER A 151 0.79 -10.74 9.18
N VAL A 152 0.55 -10.99 10.46
CA VAL A 152 0.33 -9.94 11.46
C VAL A 152 1.38 -10.08 12.54
N ARG A 153 2.20 -9.05 12.71
CA ARG A 153 3.15 -8.94 13.81
C ARG A 153 2.49 -8.21 14.96
N LEU A 154 2.50 -8.82 16.14
CA LEU A 154 2.01 -8.21 17.37
C LEU A 154 3.17 -7.77 18.26
N THR A 155 3.12 -6.56 18.76
CA THR A 155 4.08 -6.04 19.75
C THR A 155 3.35 -5.33 20.88
N VAL A 156 3.97 -5.29 22.06
CA VAL A 156 3.45 -4.53 23.20
C VAL A 156 4.33 -3.30 23.38
N VAL A 157 3.71 -2.12 23.40
CA VAL A 157 4.39 -0.84 23.61
C VAL A 157 3.90 -0.18 24.89
N LYS A 158 4.80 0.49 25.60
CA LYS A 158 4.44 1.28 26.77
C LYS A 158 3.74 2.57 26.31
N ASN A 159 2.59 2.86 26.90
CA ASN A 159 1.78 4.04 26.60
C ASN A 159 1.39 4.73 27.91
N GLY A 160 2.33 5.48 28.48
CA GLY A 160 2.20 6.07 29.80
C GLY A 160 2.23 5.02 30.91
N ALA A 161 1.15 4.96 31.70
CA ALA A 161 0.97 3.98 32.78
C ALA A 161 0.37 2.64 32.30
N LEU A 162 -0.08 2.56 31.05
CA LEU A 162 -0.68 1.36 30.45
C LEU A 162 0.24 0.77 29.38
N ASN A 163 -0.03 -0.48 29.02
CA ASN A 163 0.54 -1.14 27.86
C ASN A 163 -0.49 -1.18 26.73
N SER A 164 -0.04 -0.96 25.51
CA SER A 164 -0.88 -1.04 24.31
C SER A 164 -0.39 -2.15 23.40
N LEU A 165 -1.32 -2.85 22.78
CA LEU A 165 -1.01 -3.81 21.71
C LEU A 165 -0.87 -3.05 20.40
N VAL A 166 0.14 -3.35 19.61
CA VAL A 166 0.31 -2.84 18.25
C VAL A 166 0.28 -4.01 17.31
N ALA A 167 -0.65 -3.99 16.36
CA ALA A 167 -0.69 -4.94 15.25
C ALA A 167 -0.15 -4.29 13.99
N THR A 168 0.86 -4.91 13.42
CA THR A 168 1.56 -4.46 12.22
C THR A 168 1.36 -5.50 11.13
N PHE A 169 0.87 -5.07 9.97
CA PHE A 169 0.58 -5.95 8.85
C PHE A 169 0.76 -5.24 7.53
N ARG A 170 0.87 -6.03 6.46
CA ARG A 170 0.97 -5.54 5.09
C ARG A 170 -0.42 -5.33 4.50
N ARG A 171 -0.58 -4.30 3.67
CA ARG A 171 -1.76 -4.07 2.82
C ARG A 171 -1.40 -3.27 1.56
N PRO A 172 -2.10 -3.46 0.43
CA PRO A 172 -2.00 -2.52 -0.68
C PRO A 172 -2.68 -1.21 -0.31
N ALA A 173 -2.20 -0.12 -0.88
CA ALA A 173 -2.71 1.22 -0.60
C ALA A 173 -4.24 1.42 -0.67
N PRO A 174 -4.94 0.95 -1.72
CA PRO A 174 -6.38 1.13 -1.81
C PRO A 174 -7.17 0.21 -0.89
N ALA A 175 -6.58 -0.88 -0.39
CA ALA A 175 -7.23 -1.71 0.61
C ALA A 175 -7.24 -0.96 1.93
N MET A 176 -8.40 -0.38 2.26
CA MET A 176 -8.64 0.18 3.57
C MET A 176 -8.96 -0.98 4.52
N SER A 177 -8.37 -0.97 5.72
CA SER A 177 -8.72 -1.92 6.77
C SER A 177 -9.34 -1.17 7.94
N LEU A 178 -10.56 -1.54 8.31
CA LEU A 178 -11.12 -1.14 9.60
C LEU A 178 -10.55 -2.06 10.66
N ALA A 179 -9.76 -1.49 11.56
CA ALA A 179 -9.30 -2.17 12.76
C ALA A 179 -10.35 -2.00 13.87
N SER A 180 -10.75 -3.09 14.49
CA SER A 180 -11.52 -3.11 15.73
C SER A 180 -10.97 -4.17 16.67
N TYR A 181 -11.39 -4.12 17.93
CA TYR A 181 -11.02 -5.14 18.89
C TYR A 181 -12.08 -5.38 19.95
N GLU A 182 -12.00 -6.56 20.53
CA GLU A 182 -12.81 -6.99 21.66
C GLU A 182 -11.92 -7.58 22.75
N LEU A 183 -12.39 -7.44 23.98
CA LEU A 183 -11.74 -7.90 25.20
C LEU A 183 -12.62 -8.94 25.87
N SER A 184 -12.00 -9.93 26.50
CA SER A 184 -12.72 -10.92 27.31
C SER A 184 -11.91 -11.30 28.55
N PRO A 185 -12.43 -11.16 29.78
CA PRO A 185 -11.72 -11.60 30.98
C PRO A 185 -11.58 -13.13 31.06
N GLN A 186 -12.59 -13.84 30.56
CA GLN A 186 -12.69 -15.29 30.54
C GLN A 186 -13.22 -15.67 29.16
N LEU A 187 -12.35 -16.27 28.33
CA LEU A 187 -12.62 -16.58 26.92
C LEU A 187 -14.09 -16.99 26.67
N GLY A 188 -14.86 -16.14 25.99
CA GLY A 188 -16.29 -16.39 25.71
C GLY A 188 -17.16 -15.15 25.85
N ASP A 189 -16.91 -14.30 26.87
CA ASP A 189 -17.63 -13.05 27.08
C ASP A 189 -16.88 -11.88 26.42
N TRP A 190 -17.22 -11.59 25.16
CA TRP A 190 -16.54 -10.55 24.38
C TRP A 190 -17.23 -9.20 24.52
N GLN A 191 -16.46 -8.19 24.91
CA GLN A 191 -16.91 -6.79 24.99
C GLN A 191 -16.11 -5.95 24.00
N PRO A 192 -16.74 -5.01 23.27
CA PRO A 192 -16.03 -4.13 22.36
C PRO A 192 -15.02 -3.27 23.11
N GLY A 193 -13.88 -3.01 22.46
CA GLY A 193 -12.90 -2.06 22.93
C GLY A 193 -13.48 -0.68 23.16
N LEU A 194 -13.15 -0.06 24.29
CA LEU A 194 -13.69 1.26 24.68
C LEU A 194 -13.15 2.42 23.82
N LYS A 195 -12.03 2.21 23.14
CA LYS A 195 -11.36 3.21 22.29
C LYS A 195 -11.25 2.69 20.87
N ARG A 196 -11.39 3.57 19.88
CA ARG A 196 -11.06 3.22 18.49
C ARG A 196 -9.56 2.96 18.35
N PRO A 197 -9.14 1.95 17.58
CA PRO A 197 -7.73 1.79 17.23
C PRO A 197 -7.21 3.04 16.54
N VAL A 198 -5.98 3.41 16.86
CA VAL A 198 -5.31 4.58 16.28
C VAL A 198 -4.16 4.11 15.41
N LEU A 199 -3.87 4.82 14.33
CA LEU A 199 -2.66 4.58 13.55
C LEU A 199 -1.44 4.82 14.46
N ALA A 200 -0.64 3.78 14.65
CA ALA A 200 0.55 3.82 15.49
C ALA A 200 1.71 4.52 14.78
N ALA A 201 1.75 4.41 13.45
CA ALA A 201 2.70 5.07 12.57
C ALA A 201 2.03 5.35 11.21
N PRO A 202 2.54 6.31 10.42
CA PRO A 202 2.21 6.42 9.01
C PRO A 202 2.54 5.12 8.28
N ASP A 203 1.81 4.81 7.22
CA ASP A 203 2.12 3.66 6.37
C ASP A 203 3.56 3.76 5.83
N ALA A 204 4.32 2.69 5.98
CA ALA A 204 5.69 2.61 5.49
C ALA A 204 5.72 1.84 4.17
N ASN A 205 6.18 2.48 3.08
CA ASN A 205 6.41 1.78 1.83
C ASN A 205 7.56 0.80 2.02
N LEU A 206 7.34 -0.46 1.67
CA LEU A 206 8.35 -1.51 1.79
C LEU A 206 9.38 -1.45 0.66
N PHE A 207 9.08 -0.74 -0.44
CA PHE A 207 9.90 -0.67 -1.66
C PHE A 207 10.28 -2.06 -2.22
N ASP A 208 9.47 -3.08 -1.93
CA ASP A 208 9.70 -4.48 -2.30
C ASP A 208 9.07 -4.86 -3.66
N GLY A 209 8.55 -3.87 -4.38
CA GLY A 209 7.95 -4.05 -5.71
C GLY A 209 6.56 -4.70 -5.69
N THR A 210 5.93 -4.84 -4.52
CA THR A 210 4.58 -5.42 -4.42
C THR A 210 3.45 -4.40 -4.39
N GLY A 211 3.78 -3.10 -4.33
CA GLY A 211 2.79 -2.03 -4.18
C GLY A 211 2.13 -1.99 -2.80
N CYS A 212 2.66 -2.74 -1.83
CA CYS A 212 2.14 -2.82 -0.49
C CYS A 212 2.95 -2.00 0.52
N PHE A 213 2.26 -1.65 1.60
CA PHE A 213 2.78 -0.85 2.70
C PHE A 213 2.61 -1.64 3.99
N GLU A 214 3.51 -1.39 4.93
CA GLU A 214 3.32 -1.82 6.30
C GLU A 214 2.48 -0.77 7.04
N THR A 215 1.38 -1.21 7.63
CA THR A 215 0.49 -0.39 8.44
C THR A 215 0.49 -0.91 9.87
N SER A 216 0.33 -0.01 10.83
CA SER A 216 0.33 -0.38 12.25
C SER A 216 -0.83 0.29 12.97
N PHE A 217 -1.69 -0.52 13.59
CA PHE A 217 -2.74 -0.04 14.48
C PHE A 217 -2.37 -0.30 15.94
N ARG A 218 -2.48 0.73 16.77
CA ARG A 218 -2.35 0.64 18.21
C ARG A 218 -3.73 0.49 18.83
N PHE A 219 -3.85 -0.51 19.70
CA PHE A 219 -5.03 -0.86 20.45
C PHE A 219 -4.78 -0.54 21.92
N ASP A 220 -5.38 0.55 22.36
CA ASP A 220 -5.26 1.02 23.74
C ASP A 220 -6.28 0.29 24.60
N ALA A 221 -5.93 -0.94 25.01
CA ALA A 221 -6.71 -1.70 25.98
C ALA A 221 -6.75 -0.91 27.30
N ALA A 222 -7.94 -0.55 27.76
CA ALA A 222 -8.14 0.01 29.09
C ALA A 222 -8.09 -1.08 30.19
N ALA A 223 -7.31 -2.14 29.98
CA ALA A 223 -7.17 -3.20 30.97
C ALA A 223 -6.35 -2.67 32.15
N GLU A 224 -6.89 -2.78 33.36
CA GLU A 224 -6.18 -2.32 34.55
C GLU A 224 -4.87 -3.10 34.74
N PRO A 225 -3.79 -2.46 35.20
CA PRO A 225 -2.54 -3.14 35.50
C PRO A 225 -2.76 -4.39 36.38
N GLY A 226 -2.23 -5.53 35.96
CA GLY A 226 -2.36 -6.80 36.70
C GLY A 226 -3.57 -7.67 36.32
N THR A 227 -4.41 -7.22 35.39
CA THR A 227 -5.48 -8.06 34.81
C THR A 227 -4.96 -8.91 33.66
N GLN A 228 -5.35 -10.19 33.63
CA GLN A 228 -5.15 -11.08 32.49
C GLN A 228 -6.49 -11.23 31.75
N GLY A 229 -6.42 -11.39 30.43
CA GLY A 229 -7.60 -11.57 29.60
C GLY A 229 -7.22 -11.91 28.16
N PHE A 230 -8.24 -12.05 27.34
CA PHE A 230 -8.16 -12.37 25.93
C PHE A 230 -8.45 -11.13 25.10
N PHE A 231 -7.78 -11.08 23.94
CA PHE A 231 -7.88 -10.00 22.99
C PHE A 231 -8.21 -10.58 21.63
N ARG A 232 -9.22 -10.04 20.95
CA ARG A 232 -9.56 -10.37 19.57
C ARG A 232 -9.43 -9.11 18.74
N ILE A 233 -8.55 -9.14 17.73
CA ILE A 233 -8.43 -8.07 16.74
C ILE A 233 -9.19 -8.50 15.50
N THR A 234 -9.96 -7.59 14.94
CA THR A 234 -10.55 -7.74 13.61
C THR A 234 -9.95 -6.68 12.70
N LEU A 235 -9.36 -7.11 11.59
CA LEU A 235 -8.89 -6.26 10.50
C LEU A 235 -9.80 -6.53 9.31
N ALA A 236 -10.86 -5.74 9.15
CA ALA A 236 -11.85 -5.94 8.11
C ALA A 236 -11.45 -5.17 6.85
N PRO A 237 -11.35 -5.82 5.67
CA PRO A 237 -11.25 -5.12 4.39
C PRO A 237 -12.47 -4.21 4.18
N VAL A 238 -12.23 -3.00 3.70
CA VAL A 238 -13.28 -2.04 3.32
C VAL A 238 -13.07 -1.65 1.86
N PRO A 239 -14.14 -1.62 1.05
CA PRO A 239 -14.09 -1.10 -0.32
C PRO A 239 -13.74 0.39 -0.36
#